data_AF-A0A1C9WX01-F1
#
_entry.id   AF-A0A1C9WX01-F1
#
_cell.length_a   1.000
_cell.length_b   1.000
_cell.length_c   1.000
_cell.angle_alpha   90.00
_cell.angle_beta   90.00
_cell.angle_gamma   90.00
#
_symmetry.space_group_name_H-M   'P 1'
#
loop_
_entity.id
_entity.type
_entity.pdbx_description
1 polymer ?
#
loop_
_entity_poly.entity_id
_entity_poly.type
_entity_poly.pdbx_seq_one_letter_code
_entity_poly.pdbx_strand_id
1 'polypeptide(L)'
;MVTFSGYWNKSRLVLRLPVILFNSGARPRVITALRLVTTDDKGKRIVLECHSFRKTIDPTSEDMEDMAHAYAIPARQVVTKHAHFAVDSLPVFNQAEPASFQVQALVDDSTNWRKVGDVMVHVEIIYTSSYITYSNNPGVWPANLQDDAAGYRALLYGAEAMPLDAHGNSVH
;
A
#
# COMPACT_ATOMS: atom_id res chain seq x y z
N MET A 1 17.21 2.42 1.16
CA MET A 1 16.09 3.10 1.85
C MET A 1 14.85 2.92 0.99
N VAL A 2 13.75 2.41 1.53
CA VAL A 2 12.49 2.27 0.77
C VAL A 2 11.73 3.58 0.92
N THR A 3 11.47 4.24 -0.21
CA THR A 3 10.56 5.39 -0.27
C THR A 3 9.24 4.90 -0.82
N PHE A 4 8.15 5.34 -0.21
CA PHE A 4 6.79 5.01 -0.65
C PHE A 4 5.90 6.22 -0.54
N SER A 5 4.75 6.20 -1.19
CA SER A 5 3.71 7.19 -0.90
C SER A 5 2.41 6.48 -0.60
N GLY A 6 1.56 7.11 0.17
CA GLY A 6 0.32 6.48 0.57
C GLY A 6 -0.56 7.41 1.37
N TYR A 7 -1.75 6.91 1.65
CA TYR A 7 -2.63 7.49 2.64
C TYR A 7 -3.59 6.42 3.14
N TRP A 8 -4.16 6.70 4.30
CA TRP A 8 -5.14 5.85 4.93
C TRP A 8 -6.20 6.70 5.62
N ASN A 9 -7.45 6.55 5.15
CA ASN A 9 -8.63 7.22 5.67
C ASN A 9 -9.72 6.21 6.07
N LYS A 10 -10.94 6.68 6.38
CA LYS A 10 -12.07 5.83 6.83
C LYS A 10 -12.55 4.80 5.81
N SER A 11 -12.27 4.97 4.52
CA SER A 11 -12.84 4.13 3.47
C SER A 11 -11.81 3.21 2.82
N ARG A 12 -10.53 3.60 2.80
CA ARG A 12 -9.50 2.89 2.05
C ARG A 12 -8.10 3.11 2.58
N LEU A 13 -7.28 2.08 2.37
CA LEU A 13 -5.83 2.15 2.47
C LEU A 13 -5.25 2.17 1.06
N VAL A 14 -4.28 3.05 0.84
CA VAL A 14 -3.62 3.25 -0.45
C VAL A 14 -2.12 3.31 -0.29
N LEU A 15 -1.42 2.53 -1.10
CA LEU A 15 0.04 2.48 -1.14
C LEU A 15 0.52 2.60 -2.58
N ARG A 16 1.55 3.42 -2.80
CA ARG A 16 2.34 3.45 -4.02
C ARG A 16 3.76 3.01 -3.68
N LEU A 17 4.20 1.96 -4.35
CA LEU A 17 5.49 1.32 -4.10
C LEU A 17 6.26 1.11 -5.40
N PRO A 18 7.60 1.24 -5.38
CA PRO A 18 8.42 0.80 -6.49
C PRO A 18 8.48 -0.72 -6.48
N VAL A 19 7.94 -1.35 -7.52
CA VAL A 19 8.01 -2.79 -7.75
C VAL A 19 9.11 -3.04 -8.78
N ILE A 20 10.19 -3.66 -8.33
CA ILE A 20 11.35 -4.00 -9.15
C ILE A 20 11.28 -5.49 -9.45
N LEU A 21 11.15 -5.85 -10.73
CA LEU A 21 11.09 -7.24 -11.17
C LEU A 21 12.26 -7.54 -12.09
N PHE A 22 12.99 -8.61 -11.77
CA PHE A 22 14.09 -9.10 -12.58
C PHE A 22 13.72 -10.42 -13.24
N ASN A 23 13.75 -10.46 -14.57
CA ASN A 23 13.61 -11.69 -15.33
C ASN A 23 15.00 -12.25 -15.63
N SER A 24 15.46 -13.22 -14.83
CA SER A 24 16.73 -13.90 -15.06
C SER A 24 16.69 -14.92 -16.21
N GLY A 25 15.50 -15.22 -16.74
CA GLY A 25 15.30 -16.21 -17.79
C GLY A 25 15.74 -15.74 -19.17
N ALA A 26 15.83 -16.69 -20.10
CA ALA A 26 16.20 -16.45 -21.49
C ALA A 26 15.04 -15.97 -22.38
N ARG A 27 13.80 -15.98 -21.87
CA ARG A 27 12.60 -15.57 -22.61
C ARG A 27 11.92 -14.40 -21.89
N PRO A 28 11.29 -13.47 -22.63
CA PRO A 28 10.41 -12.48 -22.02
C PRO A 28 9.33 -13.14 -21.18
N ARG A 29 8.93 -12.46 -20.10
CA ARG A 29 7.81 -12.85 -19.24
C ARG A 29 6.78 -11.73 -19.26
N VAL A 30 5.50 -12.06 -19.17
CA VAL A 30 4.43 -11.05 -19.09
C VAL A 30 3.88 -11.04 -17.68
N ILE A 31 3.79 -9.86 -17.06
CA ILE A 31 3.05 -9.69 -15.81
C ILE A 31 1.65 -9.27 -16.19
N THR A 32 0.64 -10.05 -15.80
CA THR A 32 -0.76 -9.78 -16.13
C THR A 32 -1.51 -9.10 -14.99
N ALA A 33 -1.08 -9.30 -13.75
CA ALA A 33 -1.61 -8.63 -12.58
C ALA A 33 -0.58 -8.55 -11.45
N LEU A 34 -0.73 -7.53 -10.60
CA LEU A 34 0.06 -7.34 -9.38
C LEU A 34 -0.88 -7.09 -8.20
N ARG A 35 -0.48 -7.55 -7.02
CA ARG A 35 -1.15 -7.21 -5.76
C ARG A 35 -0.16 -7.26 -4.59
N LEU A 36 -0.53 -6.60 -3.51
CA LEU A 36 0.10 -6.80 -2.20
C LEU A 36 -0.80 -7.69 -1.36
N VAL A 37 -0.18 -8.59 -0.60
CA VAL A 37 -0.87 -9.43 0.37
C VAL A 37 -0.19 -9.27 1.71
N THR A 38 -0.98 -9.04 2.76
CA THR A 38 -0.50 -9.00 4.13
C THR A 38 -1.54 -9.61 5.06
N THR A 39 -1.19 -9.71 6.33
CA THR A 39 -2.08 -10.09 7.41
C THR A 39 -2.11 -8.93 8.39
N ASP A 40 -3.30 -8.47 8.75
CA ASP A 40 -3.44 -7.41 9.75
C ASP A 40 -3.23 -7.95 11.18
N ASP A 41 -3.21 -7.07 12.18
CA ASP A 41 -2.96 -7.43 13.57
C ASP A 41 -4.06 -8.32 14.18
N LYS A 42 -5.22 -8.43 13.52
CA LYS A 42 -6.31 -9.33 13.90
C LYS A 42 -6.21 -10.69 13.18
N GLY A 43 -5.17 -10.94 12.40
CA GLY A 43 -5.00 -12.17 11.63
C GLY A 43 -5.82 -12.22 10.35
N LYS A 44 -6.47 -11.12 9.95
CA LYS A 44 -7.25 -11.05 8.70
C LYS A 44 -6.29 -10.87 7.54
N ARG A 45 -6.46 -11.70 6.51
CA ARG A 45 -5.75 -11.53 5.25
C ARG A 45 -6.27 -10.31 4.50
N ILE A 46 -5.37 -9.39 4.17
CA ILE A 46 -5.64 -8.16 3.41
C ILE A 46 -4.98 -8.27 2.04
N VAL A 47 -5.72 -7.88 1.00
CA VAL A 47 -5.24 -7.87 -0.38
C VAL A 47 -5.43 -6.47 -0.93
N LEU A 48 -4.33 -5.85 -1.37
CA LEU A 48 -4.36 -4.56 -2.05
C LEU A 48 -4.10 -4.81 -3.53
N GLU A 49 -5.12 -4.61 -4.36
CA GLU A 49 -5.03 -4.82 -5.80
C GLU A 49 -4.30 -3.65 -6.47
N CYS A 50 -3.50 -3.94 -7.49
CA CYS A 50 -2.87 -2.88 -8.29
C CYS A 50 -3.89 -2.27 -9.25
N HIS A 51 -4.10 -0.96 -9.17
CA HIS A 51 -5.05 -0.23 -10.02
C HIS A 51 -4.37 0.53 -11.16
N SER A 52 -3.16 1.04 -10.94
CA SER A 52 -2.47 1.87 -11.93
C SER A 52 -0.95 1.87 -11.73
N PHE A 53 -0.23 2.26 -12.78
CA PHE A 53 1.19 2.56 -12.75
C PHE A 53 1.43 4.07 -12.84
N ARG A 54 2.50 4.50 -12.18
CA ARG A 54 2.81 5.91 -11.96
C ARG A 54 4.24 6.19 -12.37
N LYS A 55 4.49 7.40 -12.85
CA LYS A 55 5.82 7.83 -13.32
C LYS A 55 6.80 7.95 -12.16
N THR A 56 6.32 8.39 -10.99
CA THR A 56 7.12 8.70 -9.80
C THR A 56 6.48 8.12 -8.55
N ILE A 57 7.22 8.04 -7.44
CA ILE A 57 6.62 7.84 -6.12
C ILE A 57 5.93 9.10 -5.62
N ASP A 58 6.50 10.26 -5.92
CA ASP A 58 5.93 11.54 -5.51
C ASP A 58 4.57 11.78 -6.20
N PRO A 59 3.51 12.01 -5.42
CA PRO A 59 2.18 12.23 -5.95
C PRO A 59 2.11 13.61 -6.61
N THR A 60 1.89 13.66 -7.92
CA THR A 60 1.56 14.90 -8.64
C THR A 60 0.36 14.67 -9.55
N SER A 61 -0.41 15.71 -9.88
CA SER A 61 -1.64 15.58 -10.68
C SER A 61 -1.44 14.94 -12.05
N GLU A 62 -0.22 14.96 -12.58
CA GLU A 62 0.15 14.47 -13.93
C GLU A 62 1.04 13.21 -13.91
N ASP A 63 1.15 12.57 -12.74
CA ASP A 63 2.05 11.44 -12.50
C ASP A 63 1.53 10.08 -13.00
N MET A 64 0.35 10.04 -13.59
CA MET A 64 -0.20 8.81 -14.13
C MET A 64 0.62 8.38 -15.35
N GLU A 65 1.17 7.17 -15.29
CA GLU A 65 1.85 6.54 -16.43
C GLU A 65 0.82 5.75 -17.23
N ASP A 66 0.11 4.84 -16.56
CA ASP A 66 -0.84 3.94 -17.20
C ASP A 66 -1.84 3.34 -16.19
N MET A 67 -2.91 2.74 -16.69
CA MET A 67 -3.75 1.82 -15.93
C MET A 67 -3.03 0.50 -15.68
N ALA A 68 -3.46 -0.28 -14.68
CA ALA A 68 -2.94 -1.62 -14.48
C ALA A 68 -3.34 -2.51 -15.67
N HIS A 69 -2.36 -2.84 -16.49
CA HIS A 69 -2.52 -3.70 -17.66
C HIS A 69 -1.33 -4.67 -17.74
N ALA A 70 -1.43 -5.66 -18.64
CA ALA A 70 -0.37 -6.63 -18.82
C ALA A 70 0.87 -5.99 -19.46
N TYR A 71 2.05 -6.21 -18.88
CA TYR A 71 3.30 -5.68 -19.42
C TYR A 71 4.41 -6.72 -19.45
N ALA A 72 5.32 -6.59 -20.42
CA ALA A 72 6.42 -7.53 -20.59
C ALA A 72 7.66 -7.12 -19.78
N ILE A 73 8.36 -8.11 -19.23
CA ILE A 73 9.70 -8.01 -18.68
C ILE A 73 10.64 -8.75 -19.65
N PRO A 74 11.50 -8.04 -20.39
CA PRO A 74 12.43 -8.68 -21.32
C PRO A 74 13.36 -9.69 -20.62
N ALA A 75 13.89 -10.63 -21.40
CA ALA A 75 14.85 -11.61 -20.90
C ALA A 75 16.11 -10.92 -20.35
N ARG A 76 16.59 -11.38 -19.18
CA ARG A 76 17.79 -10.87 -18.49
C ARG A 76 17.75 -9.36 -18.21
N GLN A 77 16.56 -8.81 -18.00
CA GLN A 77 16.36 -7.39 -17.70
C GLN A 77 15.58 -7.16 -16.42
N VAL A 78 15.78 -5.97 -15.87
CA VAL A 78 15.07 -5.42 -14.72
C VAL A 78 14.06 -4.40 -15.22
N VAL A 79 12.84 -4.47 -14.72
CA VAL A 79 11.81 -3.45 -14.93
C VAL A 79 11.37 -2.93 -13.57
N THR A 80 11.29 -1.60 -13.46
CA THR A 80 10.74 -0.91 -12.29
C THR A 80 9.42 -0.27 -12.66
N LYS A 81 8.39 -0.51 -11.85
CA LYS A 81 7.09 0.15 -11.96
C LYS A 81 6.71 0.77 -10.63
N HIS A 82 6.25 2.02 -10.61
CA HIS A 82 5.65 2.58 -9.40
C HIS A 82 4.18 2.19 -9.37
N ALA A 83 3.89 1.07 -8.72
CA ALA A 83 2.58 0.48 -8.69
C ALA A 83 1.73 1.12 -7.59
N HIS A 84 0.50 1.48 -7.94
CA HIS A 84 -0.50 2.02 -7.03
C HIS A 84 -1.48 0.90 -6.64
N PHE A 85 -1.40 0.52 -5.36
CA PHE A 85 -2.22 -0.49 -4.72
C PHE A 85 -3.27 0.16 -3.81
N ALA A 86 -4.47 -0.40 -3.78
CA ALA A 86 -5.50 0.05 -2.84
C ALA A 86 -6.36 -1.11 -2.34
N VAL A 87 -6.99 -0.89 -1.20
CA VAL A 87 -8.06 -1.73 -0.69
C VAL A 87 -9.13 -0.85 -0.05
N ASP A 88 -10.38 -1.10 -0.41
CA ASP A 88 -11.56 -0.43 0.17
C ASP A 88 -12.01 -1.17 1.44
N SER A 89 -11.06 -1.37 2.35
CA SER A 89 -11.32 -1.92 3.68
C SER A 89 -10.39 -1.26 4.69
N LEU A 90 -10.82 -1.24 5.94
CA LEU A 90 -10.02 -0.76 7.06
C LEU A 90 -9.28 -1.95 7.70
N PRO A 91 -8.03 -2.24 7.30
CA PRO A 91 -7.22 -3.22 8.01
C PRO A 91 -6.90 -2.72 9.43
N VAL A 92 -6.49 -3.60 10.34
CA VAL A 92 -6.06 -3.16 11.67
C VAL A 92 -4.55 -3.26 11.77
N PHE A 93 -3.86 -2.13 11.67
CA PHE A 93 -2.44 -2.01 11.97
C PHE A 93 -2.30 -1.06 13.16
N ASN A 94 -2.12 -1.66 14.32
CA ASN A 94 -2.02 -1.02 15.63
C ASN A 94 -0.57 -0.95 16.13
N GLN A 95 0.33 -1.75 15.55
CA GLN A 95 1.74 -1.82 15.96
C GLN A 95 2.55 -0.65 15.39
N ALA A 96 3.55 -0.20 16.16
CA ALA A 96 4.59 0.73 15.71
C ALA A 96 5.68 0.04 14.85
N GLU A 97 5.46 -1.24 14.53
CA GLU A 97 6.33 -2.04 13.69
C GLU A 97 5.89 -1.98 12.23
N PRO A 98 6.83 -2.03 11.27
CA PRO A 98 6.49 -2.00 9.86
C PRO A 98 5.71 -3.27 9.48
N ALA A 99 4.62 -3.09 8.73
CA ALA A 99 3.84 -4.19 8.19
C ALA A 99 4.59 -4.86 7.02
N SER A 100 4.57 -6.20 7.00
CA SER A 100 5.17 -6.99 5.93
C SER A 100 4.14 -7.26 4.81
N PHE A 101 4.42 -6.77 3.62
CA PHE A 101 3.61 -7.02 2.42
C PHE A 101 4.33 -7.96 1.47
N GLN A 102 3.68 -9.04 1.09
CA GLN A 102 4.10 -9.90 -0.01
C GLN A 102 3.69 -9.27 -1.33
N VAL A 103 4.64 -8.98 -2.19
CA VAL A 103 4.35 -8.62 -3.58
C VAL A 103 4.06 -9.90 -4.35
N GLN A 104 2.88 -10.00 -4.94
CA GLN A 104 2.45 -11.13 -5.74
C GLN A 104 2.14 -10.71 -7.17
N ALA A 105 2.44 -11.59 -8.12
CA ALA A 105 2.18 -11.38 -9.53
C ALA A 105 1.54 -12.61 -10.19
N LEU A 106 0.66 -12.37 -11.17
CA LEU A 106 0.34 -13.36 -12.19
C LEU A 106 1.32 -13.19 -13.35
N VAL A 107 1.89 -14.31 -13.80
CA VAL A 107 2.95 -14.33 -14.80
C VAL A 107 2.55 -15.22 -15.97
N ASP A 108 2.68 -14.68 -17.17
CA ASP A 108 2.27 -15.28 -18.44
C ASP A 108 0.79 -15.68 -18.39
N ASP A 109 0.48 -16.95 -18.69
CA ASP A 109 -0.84 -17.56 -18.67
C ASP A 109 -1.17 -18.26 -17.35
N SER A 110 -0.34 -18.09 -16.31
CA SER A 110 -0.54 -18.71 -15.01
C SER A 110 -1.82 -18.21 -14.35
N THR A 111 -2.63 -19.15 -13.86
CA THR A 111 -3.78 -18.86 -12.96
C THR A 111 -3.38 -18.74 -11.49
N ASN A 112 -2.14 -19.12 -11.16
CA ASN A 112 -1.62 -19.10 -9.80
C ASN A 112 -0.78 -17.84 -9.55
N TRP A 113 -1.09 -17.17 -8.44
CA TRP A 113 -0.30 -16.05 -7.93
C TRP A 113 1.05 -16.52 -7.43
N ARG A 114 2.11 -15.86 -7.90
CA ARG A 114 3.48 -16.11 -7.47
C ARG A 114 3.97 -14.98 -6.59
N LYS A 115 4.61 -15.34 -5.47
CA LYS A 115 5.35 -14.36 -4.68
C LYS A 115 6.59 -13.92 -5.47
N VAL A 116 6.74 -12.61 -5.66
CA VAL A 116 7.88 -12.01 -6.37
C VAL A 116 8.79 -11.21 -5.44
N GLY A 117 8.35 -10.91 -4.22
CA GLY A 117 9.17 -10.28 -3.20
C GLY A 117 8.38 -9.98 -1.93
N ASP A 118 9.06 -9.39 -0.95
CA ASP A 118 8.47 -8.83 0.26
C ASP A 118 8.91 -7.37 0.39
N VAL A 119 8.07 -6.56 1.01
CA VAL A 119 8.36 -5.17 1.35
C VAL A 119 7.82 -4.86 2.74
N MET A 120 8.65 -4.21 3.55
CA MET A 120 8.27 -3.73 4.88
C MET A 120 7.86 -2.27 4.75
N VAL A 121 6.69 -1.90 5.27
CA VAL A 121 6.13 -0.55 5.19
C VAL A 121 5.61 -0.11 6.56
N HIS A 122 6.11 1.02 7.04
CA HIS A 122 5.54 1.73 8.19
C HIS A 122 4.18 2.34 7.82
N VAL A 123 3.10 1.62 8.14
CA VAL A 123 1.72 2.01 7.82
C VAL A 123 1.07 2.83 8.94
N GLU A 124 1.72 2.93 10.09
CA GLU A 124 1.29 3.73 11.22
C GLU A 124 1.45 5.24 10.99
N ILE A 125 2.26 5.65 10.01
CA ILE A 125 2.54 7.06 9.67
C ILE A 125 1.70 7.61 8.52
N ILE A 126 0.85 6.78 7.89
CA ILE A 126 0.12 7.17 6.66
C ILE A 126 -1.35 7.53 6.89
N TYR A 127 -1.73 7.79 8.14
CA TYR A 127 -3.07 8.25 8.49
C TYR A 127 -3.26 9.72 8.06
N THR A 128 -3.81 9.93 6.86
CA THR A 128 -4.02 11.23 6.24
C THR A 128 -5.09 11.13 5.13
N SER A 129 -5.62 12.27 4.67
CA SER A 129 -6.64 12.35 3.61
C SER A 129 -6.07 12.42 2.19
N SER A 130 -4.77 12.69 2.05
CA SER A 130 -4.10 12.88 0.76
C SER A 130 -2.77 12.13 0.70
N TYR A 131 -2.27 11.88 -0.51
CA TYR A 131 -0.98 11.23 -0.66
C TYR A 131 0.15 12.08 -0.10
N ILE A 132 1.00 11.44 0.68
CA ILE A 132 2.27 11.97 1.16
C ILE A 132 3.36 10.96 0.80
N THR A 133 4.55 11.45 0.46
CA THR A 133 5.74 10.61 0.30
C THR A 133 6.42 10.42 1.65
N TYR A 134 6.70 9.16 1.98
CA TYR A 134 7.30 8.72 3.22
C TYR A 134 8.61 7.97 2.96
N SER A 135 9.50 8.04 3.95
CA SER A 135 10.65 7.16 4.04
C SER A 135 10.32 6.01 4.98
N ASN A 136 10.75 4.79 4.67
CA ASN A 136 10.66 3.67 5.60
C ASN A 136 11.79 3.65 6.64
N ASN A 137 12.54 4.74 6.80
CA ASN A 137 13.59 4.90 7.80
C ASN A 137 13.11 5.84 8.92
N PRO A 138 12.80 5.33 10.12
CA PRO A 138 12.36 6.16 11.25
C PRO A 138 13.33 7.29 11.63
N GLY A 139 14.64 7.09 11.41
CA GLY A 139 15.65 8.09 11.77
C GLY A 139 15.63 9.38 10.93
N VAL A 140 14.80 9.46 9.88
CA VAL A 140 14.64 10.67 9.04
C VAL A 140 13.23 11.25 9.07
N TRP A 141 12.37 10.73 9.94
CA TRP A 141 11.00 11.25 10.03
C TRP A 141 10.97 12.63 10.69
N PRO A 142 10.05 13.52 10.27
CA PRO A 142 9.71 14.70 11.04
C PRO A 142 9.31 14.31 12.47
N ALA A 143 9.70 15.12 13.45
CA ALA A 143 9.54 14.80 14.87
C ALA A 143 8.09 14.46 15.27
N ASN A 144 7.10 15.11 14.66
CA ASN A 144 5.69 14.95 15.01
C ASN A 144 4.94 13.96 14.10
N LEU A 145 5.61 13.32 13.13
CA LEU A 145 4.92 12.53 12.11
C LEU A 145 4.05 11.40 12.70
N GLN A 146 4.58 10.69 13.70
CA GLN A 146 3.84 9.62 14.36
C GLN A 146 2.68 10.16 15.21
N ASP A 147 2.89 11.28 15.91
CA ASP A 147 1.86 11.91 16.74
C ASP A 147 0.73 12.47 15.88
N ASP A 148 1.04 13.12 14.75
CA ASP A 148 0.07 13.63 13.79
C ASP A 148 -0.76 12.48 13.20
N ALA A 149 -0.11 11.39 12.80
CA ALA A 149 -0.78 10.20 12.29
C ALA A 149 -1.65 9.52 13.36
N ALA A 150 -1.17 9.44 14.60
CA ALA A 150 -1.93 8.91 15.74
C ALA A 150 -3.14 9.79 16.07
N GLY A 151 -2.99 11.11 16.02
CA GLY A 151 -4.07 12.07 16.19
C GLY A 151 -5.15 11.92 15.11
N TYR A 152 -4.74 11.83 13.85
CA TYR A 152 -5.68 11.58 12.74
C TYR A 152 -6.38 10.23 12.90
N ARG A 153 -5.63 9.16 13.22
CA ARG A 153 -6.18 7.84 13.53
C ARG A 153 -7.23 7.91 14.65
N ALA A 154 -6.95 8.63 15.73
CA ALA A 154 -7.89 8.82 16.83
C ALA A 154 -9.15 9.57 16.38
N LEU A 155 -9.05 10.55 15.47
CA LEU A 155 -10.22 11.20 14.87
C LEU A 155 -11.02 10.24 13.97
N LEU A 156 -10.33 9.34 13.26
CA LEU A 156 -11.00 8.37 12.39
C LEU A 156 -11.83 7.36 13.20
N TYR A 157 -11.23 6.78 14.24
CA TYR A 157 -11.82 5.69 15.04
C TYR A 157 -12.53 6.16 16.32
N GLY A 158 -12.18 7.33 16.87
CA GLY A 158 -12.86 7.92 18.02
C GLY A 158 -14.29 8.33 17.74
N ALA A 159 -14.62 8.61 16.47
CA ALA A 159 -16.00 8.81 16.02
C ALA A 159 -16.85 7.52 16.08
N GLU A 160 -16.24 6.32 16.14
CA GLU A 160 -16.95 5.05 16.30
C GLU A 160 -17.18 4.68 17.78
N ALA A 161 -16.52 5.35 18.72
CA ALA A 161 -16.55 5.05 20.14
C ALA A 161 -17.44 5.99 20.97
N MET A 162 -18.31 6.79 20.33
CA MET A 162 -19.35 7.51 21.08
C MET A 162 -20.37 6.49 21.58
N PRO A 163 -20.65 6.43 22.89
CA PRO A 163 -21.76 5.62 23.37
C PRO A 163 -23.02 6.08 22.65
N LEU A 164 -23.65 5.14 21.96
CA LEU A 164 -24.97 5.37 21.42
C LEU A 164 -25.96 5.20 22.57
N ASP A 165 -26.92 6.12 22.67
CA ASP A 165 -28.06 5.90 23.56
C ASP A 165 -28.87 4.67 23.10
N ALA A 166 -29.89 4.28 23.87
CA ALA A 166 -30.78 3.17 23.54
C ALA A 166 -31.57 3.38 22.21
N HIS A 167 -31.42 4.54 21.57
CA HIS A 167 -32.07 4.95 20.33
C HIS A 167 -31.08 5.12 19.16
N GLY A 168 -29.80 4.84 19.35
CA GLY A 168 -28.79 4.93 18.30
C GLY A 168 -28.23 6.34 18.04
N ASN A 169 -28.45 7.30 18.96
CA ASN A 169 -27.92 8.66 18.84
C ASN A 169 -26.57 8.79 19.55
N SER A 170 -25.67 9.58 18.97
CA SER A 170 -24.41 9.97 19.61
C SER A 170 -24.68 10.79 20.88
N VAL A 171 -24.20 10.32 22.03
CA VAL A 171 -24.26 11.08 23.29
C VAL A 171 -23.08 12.06 23.34
N HIS A 172 -23.38 13.36 23.47
CA HIS A 172 -22.41 14.45 23.64
C HIS A 172 -21.99 14.65 25.09
#